data_AF-K8XQJ1-F1
#
_entry.id   AF-K8XQJ1-F1
#
_cell.length_a   1.000
_cell.length_b   1.000
_cell.length_c   1.000
_cell.angle_alpha   90.00
_cell.angle_beta   90.00
_cell.angle_gamma   90.00
#
_symmetry.space_group_name_H-M   'P 1'
#
loop_
_entity.id
_entity.type
_entity.pdbx_description
1 polymer ?
#
loop_
_entity_poly.entity_id
_entity_poly.type
_entity_poly.pdbx_seq_one_letter_code
_entity_poly.pdbx_strand_id
1 'polypeptide(L)'
;MTELLVPDQVGVYADIPDHVYHGDKMSLSSSGARALLPPSTPFQFRYAQDHPREASKAFDVGHAAHTLVLGEGAELREIPAKLLASNGATSTKEAKAFIAETRAAGAVPLKPDEYRAVHEMAAGIRRNRHAAALLESGTAELSMYWDDPATGARLRCRPDWLPNLTIGGRGIAVDYKSSTSANPDKFAKSSADYGYAQQAPFYIDGLIELEIADDPVFLFIVQDKNPPYLVSVIELHPDDIAVGRQLNRKAIDTFARCMETGVWPDYSDEVHLVNLPAWWRRQHEDALPW
;
A
#
# COMPACT_ATOMS: atom_id res chain seq x y z
N MET A 1 -30.35 -5.77 -2.77
CA MET A 1 -28.96 -5.28 -2.74
C MET A 1 -28.24 -6.09 -3.79
N THR A 2 -27.83 -5.46 -4.88
CA THR A 2 -26.94 -6.07 -5.87
C THR A 2 -25.68 -6.49 -5.11
N GLU A 3 -25.29 -7.76 -5.16
CA GLU A 3 -23.96 -8.13 -4.67
C GLU A 3 -22.95 -7.27 -5.42
N LEU A 4 -22.18 -6.47 -4.69
CA LEU A 4 -21.09 -5.70 -5.27
C LEU A 4 -20.01 -6.71 -5.64
N LEU A 5 -19.90 -6.98 -6.94
CA LEU A 5 -18.99 -7.97 -7.50
C LEU A 5 -17.77 -7.27 -8.08
N VAL A 6 -16.67 -8.02 -8.14
CA VAL A 6 -15.47 -7.64 -8.89
C VAL A 6 -15.88 -7.35 -10.34
N PRO A 7 -15.40 -6.25 -10.97
CA PRO A 7 -15.72 -5.95 -12.35
C PRO A 7 -15.31 -7.10 -13.28
N ASP A 8 -16.18 -7.45 -14.20
CA ASP A 8 -15.93 -8.42 -15.25
C ASP A 8 -15.10 -7.81 -16.40
N GLN A 9 -15.31 -6.53 -16.68
CA GLN A 9 -14.58 -5.79 -17.72
C GLN A 9 -13.26 -5.18 -17.21
N VAL A 10 -12.38 -4.87 -18.15
CA VAL A 10 -11.21 -4.01 -17.90
C VAL A 10 -11.64 -2.56 -17.84
N GLY A 11 -10.90 -1.72 -17.12
CA GLY A 11 -11.17 -0.29 -17.03
C GLY A 11 -10.83 0.31 -15.67
N VAL A 12 -11.33 1.53 -15.46
CA VAL A 12 -11.16 2.34 -14.26
C VAL A 12 -12.51 2.50 -13.56
N TYR A 13 -12.53 2.25 -12.25
CA TYR A 13 -13.75 2.23 -11.45
C TYR A 13 -13.56 3.02 -10.16
N ALA A 14 -14.48 3.95 -9.87
CA ALA A 14 -14.45 4.77 -8.67
C ALA A 14 -15.02 4.05 -7.43
N ASP A 15 -16.11 3.30 -7.60
CA ASP A 15 -16.94 2.87 -6.46
C ASP A 15 -16.79 1.39 -6.08
N ILE A 16 -15.60 0.79 -6.25
CA ILE A 16 -15.37 -0.59 -5.83
C ILE A 16 -15.09 -0.61 -4.32
N PRO A 17 -15.93 -1.26 -3.48
CA PRO A 17 -15.69 -1.31 -2.05
C PRO A 17 -14.35 -2.00 -1.73
N ASP A 18 -13.69 -1.52 -0.68
CA ASP A 18 -12.40 -2.04 -0.19
C ASP A 18 -12.39 -3.57 -0.02
N HIS A 19 -13.42 -4.12 0.63
CA HIS A 19 -13.55 -5.56 0.85
C HIS A 19 -13.73 -6.37 -0.45
N VAL A 20 -14.34 -5.80 -1.49
CA VAL A 20 -14.49 -6.44 -2.80
C VAL A 20 -13.14 -6.43 -3.53
N TYR A 21 -12.46 -5.28 -3.54
CA TYR A 21 -11.15 -5.13 -4.16
C TYR A 21 -10.08 -6.01 -3.51
N HIS A 22 -10.02 -6.07 -2.18
CA HIS A 22 -9.07 -6.93 -1.48
C HIS A 22 -9.49 -8.40 -1.45
N GLY A 23 -10.78 -8.69 -1.55
CA GLY A 23 -11.32 -10.04 -1.60
C GLY A 23 -11.18 -10.74 -2.95
N ASP A 24 -10.83 -10.02 -4.03
CA ASP A 24 -10.67 -10.59 -5.36
C ASP A 24 -9.46 -11.55 -5.44
N LYS A 25 -9.76 -12.82 -5.72
CA LYS A 25 -8.80 -13.92 -5.85
C LYS A 25 -8.47 -14.28 -7.31
N MET A 26 -9.19 -13.70 -8.26
CA MET A 26 -9.10 -14.02 -9.69
C MET A 26 -8.20 -13.07 -10.46
N SER A 27 -7.87 -11.91 -9.88
CA SER A 27 -6.86 -11.02 -10.42
C SER A 27 -5.65 -10.86 -9.50
N LEU A 28 -4.54 -10.42 -10.07
CA LEU A 28 -3.29 -10.16 -9.35
C LEU A 28 -3.12 -8.67 -9.05
N SER A 29 -2.97 -8.33 -7.77
CA SER A 29 -2.62 -6.98 -7.33
C SER A 29 -1.11 -6.78 -7.20
N SER A 30 -0.64 -5.54 -7.12
CA SER A 30 0.77 -5.23 -6.84
C SER A 30 1.29 -5.82 -5.51
N SER A 31 0.47 -5.86 -4.46
CA SER A 31 0.84 -6.54 -3.21
C SER A 31 0.86 -8.05 -3.38
N GLY A 32 -0.07 -8.61 -4.16
CA GLY A 32 -0.06 -10.02 -4.54
C GLY A 32 1.19 -10.41 -5.34
N ALA A 33 1.60 -9.58 -6.30
CA ALA A 33 2.79 -9.81 -7.12
C ALA A 33 4.06 -9.92 -6.25
N ARG A 34 4.20 -9.03 -5.26
CA ARG A 34 5.27 -9.10 -4.26
C ARG A 34 5.18 -10.34 -3.36
N ALA A 35 3.97 -10.73 -2.97
CA ALA A 35 3.73 -11.88 -2.10
C ALA A 35 3.89 -13.23 -2.81
N LEU A 36 3.90 -13.27 -4.15
CA LEU A 36 4.14 -14.48 -4.93
C LEU A 36 5.61 -14.90 -5.00
N LEU A 37 6.51 -13.95 -4.81
CA LEU A 37 7.94 -14.14 -5.02
C LEU A 37 8.69 -14.27 -3.68
N PRO A 38 9.93 -14.81 -3.69
CA PRO A 38 10.79 -14.84 -2.51
C PRO A 38 10.88 -13.46 -1.84
N PRO A 39 10.84 -13.39 -0.51
CA PRO A 39 10.98 -14.50 0.45
C PRO A 39 9.69 -15.29 0.73
N SER A 40 8.60 -15.05 -0.01
CA SER A 40 7.40 -15.86 0.07
C SER A 40 7.33 -16.89 -1.06
N THR A 41 6.23 -17.64 -1.14
CA THR A 41 5.97 -18.66 -2.15
C THR A 41 4.54 -18.55 -2.69
N PRO A 42 4.26 -19.06 -3.90
CA PRO A 42 2.89 -19.15 -4.41
C PRO A 42 1.92 -19.85 -3.46
N PHE A 43 2.36 -20.92 -2.79
CA PHE A 43 1.55 -21.59 -1.79
C PHE A 43 1.19 -20.68 -0.61
N GLN A 44 2.16 -19.95 -0.05
CA GLN A 44 1.91 -19.00 1.05
C GLN A 44 0.98 -17.87 0.63
N PHE A 45 1.16 -17.32 -0.57
CA PHE A 45 0.25 -16.33 -1.14
C PHE A 45 -1.18 -16.88 -1.23
N ARG A 46 -1.36 -18.07 -1.82
CA ARG A 46 -2.69 -18.68 -1.95
C ARG A 46 -3.33 -18.97 -0.60
N TYR A 47 -2.55 -19.53 0.32
CA TYR A 47 -3.00 -19.78 1.69
C TYR A 47 -3.49 -18.49 2.36
N ALA A 48 -2.77 -17.36 2.20
CA ALA A 48 -3.17 -16.08 2.78
C ALA A 48 -4.47 -15.51 2.17
N GLN A 49 -4.74 -15.76 0.88
CA GLN A 49 -6.02 -15.39 0.26
C GLN A 49 -7.20 -16.19 0.83
N ASP A 50 -6.97 -17.46 1.18
CA ASP A 50 -8.00 -18.34 1.72
C ASP A 50 -8.17 -18.21 3.24
N HIS A 51 -7.17 -17.63 3.92
CA HIS A 51 -7.15 -17.40 5.36
C HIS A 51 -6.82 -15.94 5.68
N PRO A 52 -7.72 -14.99 5.31
CA PRO A 52 -7.48 -13.58 5.55
C PRO A 52 -7.33 -13.31 7.05
N ARG A 53 -6.30 -12.54 7.40
CA ARG A 53 -6.10 -12.10 8.79
C ARG A 53 -7.20 -11.11 9.17
N GLU A 54 -7.67 -11.19 10.41
CA GLU A 54 -8.55 -10.16 10.95
C GLU A 54 -7.82 -8.81 10.94
N ALA A 55 -8.51 -7.77 10.46
CA ALA A 55 -7.99 -6.41 10.51
C ALA A 55 -7.69 -6.03 11.97
N SER A 56 -6.50 -5.47 12.19
CA SER A 56 -6.13 -4.95 13.51
C SER A 56 -7.11 -3.84 13.89
N LYS A 57 -7.66 -3.93 15.11
CA LYS A 57 -8.47 -2.87 15.71
C LYS A 57 -7.61 -1.76 16.36
N ALA A 58 -6.28 -1.90 16.29
CA ALA A 58 -5.37 -0.89 16.79
C ALA A 58 -5.41 0.35 15.90
N PHE A 59 -5.39 1.52 16.52
CA PHE A 59 -5.27 2.78 15.80
C PHE A 59 -3.94 2.83 15.04
N ASP A 60 -4.01 3.16 13.75
CA ASP A 60 -2.84 3.50 12.93
C ASP A 60 -2.96 4.96 12.47
N VAL A 61 -2.10 5.81 13.03
CA VAL A 61 -2.00 7.23 12.66
C VAL A 61 -1.76 7.44 11.17
N GLY A 62 -1.07 6.52 10.51
CA GLY A 62 -0.80 6.58 9.09
C GLY A 62 -2.05 6.41 8.25
N HIS A 63 -2.92 5.46 8.62
CA HIS A 63 -4.18 5.24 7.93
C HIS A 63 -5.14 6.40 8.15
N ALA A 64 -5.25 6.93 9.38
CA ALA A 64 -6.06 8.11 9.63
C ALA A 64 -5.54 9.36 8.89
N ALA A 65 -4.22 9.54 8.82
CA ALA A 65 -3.63 10.62 8.01
C ALA A 65 -3.91 10.45 6.51
N HIS A 66 -3.80 9.23 5.97
CA HIS A 66 -4.15 8.91 4.59
C HIS A 66 -5.62 9.27 4.28
N THR A 67 -6.57 8.82 5.09
CA THR A 67 -8.00 9.18 4.97
C THR A 67 -8.21 10.70 4.95
N LEU A 68 -7.59 11.43 5.87
CA LEU A 68 -7.76 12.89 5.93
C LEU A 68 -7.08 13.62 4.75
N VAL A 69 -5.93 13.13 4.28
CA VAL A 69 -5.15 13.75 3.20
C VAL A 69 -5.83 13.55 1.85
N LEU A 70 -6.37 12.36 1.59
CA LEU A 70 -7.03 12.04 0.32
C LEU A 70 -8.51 12.43 0.31
N GLY A 71 -9.11 12.63 1.49
CA GLY A 71 -10.53 12.95 1.63
C GLY A 71 -11.45 11.75 1.40
N GLU A 72 -10.90 10.53 1.39
CA GLU A 72 -11.61 9.27 1.12
C GLU A 72 -11.53 8.35 2.34
N GLY A 73 -12.65 7.70 2.68
CA GLY A 73 -12.76 6.80 3.82
C GLY A 73 -13.61 7.33 4.98
N ALA A 74 -13.49 6.69 6.14
CA ALA A 74 -14.34 6.95 7.29
C ALA A 74 -14.06 8.32 7.95
N GLU A 75 -15.13 9.01 8.34
CA GLU A 75 -15.02 10.27 9.08
C GLU A 75 -14.21 10.08 10.37
N LEU A 76 -13.23 10.96 10.62
CA LEU A 76 -12.45 10.97 11.86
C LEU A 76 -13.15 11.87 12.89
N ARG A 77 -13.48 11.33 14.07
CA ARG A 77 -14.16 12.08 15.14
C ARG A 77 -13.32 12.14 16.41
N GLU A 78 -13.11 13.35 16.91
CA GLU A 78 -12.44 13.57 18.19
C GLU A 78 -13.35 13.13 19.36
N ILE A 79 -12.80 12.33 20.28
CA ILE A 79 -13.44 12.02 21.56
C ILE A 79 -13.30 13.24 22.47
N PRO A 80 -14.40 13.88 22.91
CA PRO A 80 -14.31 15.08 23.73
C PRO A 80 -13.52 14.82 25.02
N ALA A 81 -12.53 15.65 25.32
CA ALA A 81 -11.62 15.47 26.46
C ALA A 81 -12.35 15.29 27.80
N LYS A 82 -13.51 15.94 27.98
CA LYS A 82 -14.37 15.82 29.17
C LYS A 82 -14.96 14.41 29.40
N LEU A 83 -15.00 13.57 28.37
CA LEU A 83 -15.48 12.18 28.47
C LEU A 83 -14.35 11.24 28.89
N LEU A 84 -13.08 11.64 28.75
CA LEU A 84 -11.94 10.80 29.09
C LEU A 84 -11.71 10.76 30.61
N ALA A 85 -10.99 9.73 31.05
CA ALA A 85 -10.47 9.70 32.42
C ALA A 85 -9.46 10.84 32.63
N SER A 86 -9.17 11.18 33.88
CA SER A 86 -8.22 12.25 34.23
C SER A 86 -6.81 12.06 33.66
N ASN A 87 -6.43 10.81 33.35
CA ASN A 87 -5.17 10.45 32.70
C ASN A 87 -5.25 10.37 31.16
N GLY A 88 -6.36 10.80 30.55
CA GLY A 88 -6.61 10.72 29.11
C GLY A 88 -7.03 9.34 28.60
N ALA A 89 -7.23 8.35 29.47
CA ALA A 89 -7.68 7.02 29.05
C ALA A 89 -9.16 7.01 28.63
N THR A 90 -9.48 6.16 27.65
CA THR A 90 -10.85 5.93 27.14
C THR A 90 -11.63 4.90 27.99
N SER A 91 -11.28 4.77 29.28
CA SER A 91 -11.80 3.71 30.17
C SER A 91 -13.14 4.06 30.83
N THR A 92 -13.55 5.33 30.81
CA THR A 92 -14.81 5.83 31.37
C THR A 92 -16.03 5.24 30.65
N LYS A 93 -17.19 5.27 31.29
CA LYS A 93 -18.44 4.78 30.70
C LYS A 93 -18.85 5.64 29.51
N GLU A 94 -18.67 6.95 29.63
CA GLU A 94 -19.03 7.96 28.66
C GLU A 94 -18.15 7.87 27.40
N ALA A 95 -16.83 7.71 27.55
CA ALA A 95 -15.93 7.54 26.40
C ALA A 95 -16.21 6.23 25.65
N LYS A 96 -16.48 5.12 26.37
CA LYS A 96 -16.85 3.85 25.75
C LYS A 96 -18.15 3.94 24.96
N ALA A 97 -19.16 4.61 25.52
CA ALA A 97 -20.42 4.85 24.82
C ALA A 97 -20.22 5.67 23.54
N PHE A 98 -19.45 6.77 23.63
CA PHE A 98 -19.10 7.60 22.47
C PHE A 98 -18.35 6.82 21.38
N ILE A 99 -17.36 6.00 21.77
CA ILE A 99 -16.60 5.15 20.83
C ILE A 99 -17.52 4.14 20.12
N ALA A 100 -18.42 3.50 20.87
CA ALA A 100 -19.35 2.53 20.31
C ALA A 100 -20.32 3.20 19.32
N GLU A 101 -20.88 4.36 19.67
CA GLU A 101 -21.76 5.15 18.81
C GLU A 101 -21.04 5.63 17.55
N THR A 102 -19.83 6.16 17.70
CA THR A 102 -19.01 6.64 16.58
C THR A 102 -18.73 5.53 15.58
N ARG A 103 -18.34 4.35 16.07
CA ARG A 103 -18.10 3.18 15.21
C ARG A 103 -19.38 2.65 14.57
N ALA A 104 -20.50 2.67 15.29
CA ALA A 104 -21.80 2.28 14.74
C ALA A 104 -22.26 3.22 13.62
N ALA A 105 -21.85 4.49 13.66
CA ALA A 105 -22.05 5.46 12.59
C ALA A 105 -21.03 5.35 11.44
N GLY A 106 -20.11 4.37 11.47
CA GLY A 106 -19.08 4.18 10.45
C GLY A 106 -17.89 5.14 10.55
N ALA A 107 -17.77 5.90 11.64
CA ALA A 107 -16.68 6.84 11.87
C ALA A 107 -15.58 6.25 12.77
N VAL A 108 -14.38 6.84 12.73
CA VAL A 108 -13.22 6.44 13.52
C VAL A 108 -13.04 7.40 14.70
N PRO A 109 -13.24 6.94 15.96
CA PRO A 109 -13.02 7.77 17.13
C PRO A 109 -11.52 7.89 17.45
N LEU A 110 -11.04 9.11 17.62
CA LEU A 110 -9.65 9.46 17.95
C LEU A 110 -9.56 10.20 19.27
N LYS A 111 -8.52 9.95 20.06
CA LYS A 111 -8.22 10.81 21.23
C LYS A 111 -7.81 12.21 20.78
N PRO A 112 -7.92 13.24 21.64
CA PRO A 112 -7.55 14.61 21.30
C PRO A 112 -6.14 14.78 20.74
N ASP A 113 -5.15 14.08 21.30
CA ASP A 113 -3.76 14.11 20.84
C ASP A 113 -3.58 13.42 19.49
N GLU A 114 -4.21 12.27 19.28
CA GLU A 114 -4.25 11.54 18.01
C GLU A 114 -4.93 12.37 16.91
N TYR A 115 -6.09 12.96 17.21
CA TYR A 115 -6.85 13.82 16.30
C TYR A 115 -6.03 15.03 15.86
N ARG A 116 -5.40 15.73 16.81
CA ARG A 116 -4.50 16.85 16.54
C ARG A 116 -3.33 16.42 15.67
N ALA A 117 -2.66 15.31 15.99
CA ALA A 117 -1.51 14.82 15.22
C ALA A 117 -1.87 14.56 13.75
N VAL A 118 -3.01 13.91 13.50
CA VAL A 118 -3.50 13.63 12.14
C VAL A 118 -3.80 14.93 11.37
N HIS A 119 -4.40 15.93 12.04
CA HIS A 119 -4.66 17.24 11.42
C HIS A 119 -3.36 18.04 11.14
N GLU A 120 -2.37 17.96 12.04
CA GLU A 120 -1.07 18.59 11.84
C GLU A 120 -0.26 17.92 10.71
N MET A 121 -0.41 16.61 10.54
CA MET A 121 0.09 15.86 9.38
C MET A 121 -0.57 16.35 8.09
N ALA A 122 -1.91 16.38 8.02
CA ALA A 122 -2.61 16.88 6.83
C ALA A 122 -2.23 18.34 6.49
N ALA A 123 -2.05 19.19 7.51
CA ALA A 123 -1.51 20.54 7.32
C ALA A 123 -0.07 20.54 6.80
N GLY A 124 0.76 19.57 7.19
CA GLY A 124 2.13 19.38 6.70
C GLY A 124 2.22 19.12 5.20
N ILE A 125 1.27 18.35 4.65
CA ILE A 125 1.17 18.11 3.21
C ILE A 125 0.96 19.42 2.45
N ARG A 126 0.07 20.28 2.93
CA ARG A 126 -0.21 21.60 2.33
C ARG A 126 0.98 22.56 2.37
N ARG A 127 1.94 22.35 3.29
CA ARG A 127 3.18 23.16 3.38
C ARG A 127 4.22 22.76 2.33
N ASN A 128 4.15 21.54 1.79
CA ASN A 128 5.03 21.11 0.71
C ASN A 128 4.39 21.44 -0.65
N ARG A 129 4.98 22.38 -1.39
CA ARG A 129 4.44 22.87 -2.68
C ARG A 129 4.16 21.77 -3.70
N HIS A 130 4.98 20.71 -3.74
CA HIS A 130 4.83 19.63 -4.72
C HIS A 130 3.73 18.67 -4.30
N ALA A 131 3.71 18.26 -3.04
CA ALA A 131 2.65 17.41 -2.51
C ALA A 131 1.28 18.10 -2.58
N ALA A 132 1.21 19.40 -2.24
CA ALA A 132 0.00 20.20 -2.34
C ALA A 132 -0.51 20.29 -3.80
N ALA A 133 0.37 20.56 -4.76
CA ALA A 133 -0.01 20.63 -6.17
C ALA A 133 -0.48 19.28 -6.73
N LEU A 134 0.15 18.17 -6.33
CA LEU A 134 -0.26 16.83 -6.75
C LEU A 134 -1.66 16.45 -6.27
N LEU A 135 -2.02 16.88 -5.06
CA LEU A 135 -3.29 16.54 -4.41
C LEU A 135 -4.37 17.62 -4.59
N GLU A 136 -4.10 18.68 -5.34
CA GLU A 136 -5.04 19.79 -5.53
C GLU A 136 -6.27 19.37 -6.36
N SER A 137 -6.06 18.58 -7.41
CA SER A 137 -7.10 18.14 -8.33
C SER A 137 -6.80 16.75 -8.84
N GLY A 138 -7.71 15.82 -8.61
CA GLY A 138 -7.57 14.42 -8.98
C GLY A 138 -8.68 13.58 -8.36
N THR A 139 -8.53 12.28 -8.40
CA THR A 139 -9.48 11.34 -7.81
C THR A 139 -8.73 10.33 -6.95
N ALA A 140 -9.22 10.15 -5.72
CA ALA A 140 -8.68 9.16 -4.80
C ALA A 140 -9.12 7.74 -5.18
N GLU A 141 -8.29 6.76 -4.85
CA GLU A 141 -8.66 5.34 -4.76
C GLU A 141 -9.33 4.72 -6.01
N LEU A 142 -9.05 5.26 -7.20
CA LEU A 142 -9.54 4.69 -8.46
C LEU A 142 -8.98 3.28 -8.67
N SER A 143 -9.88 2.31 -8.82
CA SER A 143 -9.50 0.92 -9.05
C SER A 143 -9.34 0.65 -10.54
N MET A 144 -8.18 0.16 -10.92
CA MET A 144 -7.81 -0.13 -12.30
C MET A 144 -7.69 -1.64 -12.48
N TYR A 145 -8.29 -2.16 -13.55
CA TYR A 145 -8.26 -3.58 -13.92
C TYR A 145 -7.90 -3.71 -15.40
N TRP A 146 -6.93 -4.54 -15.73
CA TRP A 146 -6.51 -4.80 -17.10
C TRP A 146 -6.05 -6.24 -17.27
N ASP A 147 -6.03 -6.74 -18.49
CA ASP A 147 -5.52 -8.08 -18.79
C ASP A 147 -4.08 -7.99 -19.29
N ASP A 148 -3.21 -8.81 -18.72
CA ASP A 148 -1.81 -8.90 -19.17
C ASP A 148 -1.76 -9.46 -20.60
N PRO A 149 -1.20 -8.74 -21.59
CA PRO A 149 -1.26 -9.16 -22.99
C PRO A 149 -0.49 -10.47 -23.28
N ALA A 150 0.50 -10.82 -22.46
CA ALA A 150 1.32 -12.02 -22.65
C ALA A 150 0.65 -13.30 -22.12
N THR A 151 -0.05 -13.21 -20.98
CA THR A 151 -0.59 -14.39 -20.28
C THR A 151 -2.11 -14.43 -20.21
N GLY A 152 -2.78 -13.31 -20.49
CA GLY A 152 -4.23 -13.14 -20.28
C GLY A 152 -4.64 -13.06 -18.81
N ALA A 153 -3.67 -12.99 -17.86
CA ALA A 153 -3.99 -12.85 -16.45
C ALA A 153 -4.59 -11.47 -16.16
N ARG A 154 -5.74 -11.44 -15.47
CA ARG A 154 -6.32 -10.19 -14.96
C ARG A 154 -5.41 -9.60 -13.87
N LEU A 155 -5.04 -8.33 -14.02
CA LEU A 155 -4.25 -7.55 -13.07
C LEU A 155 -5.12 -6.43 -12.48
N ARG A 156 -4.75 -5.96 -11.28
CA ARG A 156 -5.40 -4.82 -10.65
C ARG A 156 -4.46 -3.93 -9.86
N CYS A 157 -4.75 -2.65 -9.81
CA CYS A 157 -4.13 -1.73 -8.85
C CYS A 157 -5.11 -0.62 -8.45
N ARG A 158 -4.77 0.08 -7.37
CA ARG A 158 -5.55 1.20 -6.84
C ARG A 158 -4.56 2.23 -6.30
N PRO A 159 -4.17 3.25 -7.09
CA PRO A 159 -3.38 4.37 -6.59
C PRO A 159 -4.17 5.11 -5.52
N ASP A 160 -3.44 5.66 -4.55
CA ASP A 160 -4.06 6.51 -3.54
C ASP A 160 -4.67 7.74 -4.19
N TRP A 161 -4.00 8.27 -5.21
CA TRP A 161 -4.47 9.45 -5.94
C TRP A 161 -4.03 9.45 -7.40
N LEU A 162 -4.98 9.80 -8.27
CA LEU A 162 -4.74 10.05 -9.69
C LEU A 162 -5.00 11.53 -9.99
N PRO A 163 -3.96 12.38 -10.13
CA PRO A 163 -4.12 13.76 -10.56
C PRO A 163 -4.84 13.85 -11.91
N ASN A 164 -5.65 14.89 -12.09
CA ASN A 164 -6.30 15.13 -13.38
C ASN A 164 -5.23 15.38 -14.46
N LEU A 165 -5.37 14.72 -15.61
CA LEU A 165 -4.50 14.97 -16.76
C LEU A 165 -4.62 16.44 -17.19
N THR A 166 -3.48 17.11 -17.30
CA THR A 166 -3.41 18.45 -17.87
C THR A 166 -3.10 18.35 -19.36
N ILE A 167 -3.61 19.28 -20.18
CA ILE A 167 -3.37 19.27 -21.63
C ILE A 167 -1.85 19.39 -21.87
N GLY A 168 -1.25 18.38 -22.51
CA GLY A 168 0.19 18.30 -22.73
C GLY A 168 1.02 18.00 -21.48
N GLY A 169 0.38 17.67 -20.37
CA GLY A 169 1.04 17.23 -19.14
C GLY A 169 1.32 15.73 -19.15
N ARG A 170 2.27 15.31 -18.30
CA ARG A 170 2.61 13.91 -18.09
C ARG A 170 1.58 13.26 -17.15
N GLY A 171 1.20 12.02 -17.42
CA GLY A 171 0.39 11.23 -16.49
C GLY A 171 1.14 11.00 -15.17
N ILE A 172 0.43 11.06 -14.05
CA ILE A 172 1.00 10.83 -12.72
C ILE A 172 0.08 9.90 -11.96
N ALA A 173 0.63 8.92 -11.25
CA ALA A 173 -0.03 8.26 -10.13
C ALA A 173 0.73 8.56 -8.85
N VAL A 174 -0.01 8.74 -7.76
CA VAL A 174 0.53 9.12 -6.46
C VAL A 174 0.15 8.09 -5.42
N ASP A 175 1.10 7.79 -4.54
CA ASP A 175 0.90 6.97 -3.36
C ASP A 175 1.45 7.69 -2.12
N TYR A 176 0.61 7.80 -1.09
CA TYR A 176 0.90 8.45 0.17
C TYR A 176 1.45 7.42 1.17
N LYS A 177 2.69 7.65 1.61
CA LYS A 177 3.35 6.84 2.63
C LYS A 177 3.57 7.67 3.88
N SER A 178 3.08 7.17 5.00
CA SER A 178 3.51 7.65 6.32
C SER A 178 4.70 6.84 6.82
N SER A 179 5.73 7.50 7.35
CA SER A 179 7.04 6.93 7.67
C SER A 179 7.58 7.47 8.98
N THR A 180 8.58 6.81 9.57
CA THR A 180 9.34 7.35 10.71
C THR A 180 10.35 8.43 10.30
N SER A 181 10.53 8.64 9.00
CA SER A 181 11.35 9.71 8.45
C SER A 181 10.93 10.06 7.03
N ALA A 182 10.87 11.36 6.73
CA ALA A 182 10.72 11.87 5.37
C ALA A 182 12.07 12.03 4.63
N ASN A 183 13.20 11.60 5.20
CA ASN A 183 14.49 11.67 4.52
C ASN A 183 14.51 10.72 3.30
N PRO A 184 14.75 11.22 2.07
CA PRO A 184 14.80 10.39 0.86
C PRO A 184 15.79 9.21 0.94
N ASP A 185 16.95 9.38 1.57
CA ASP A 185 17.97 8.31 1.68
C ASP A 185 17.45 7.13 2.51
N LYS A 186 16.65 7.40 3.55
CA LYS A 186 16.02 6.36 4.35
C LYS A 186 14.89 5.67 3.59
N PHE A 187 14.21 6.40 2.70
CA PHE A 187 13.14 5.85 1.88
C PHE A 187 13.66 4.84 0.85
N ALA A 188 14.88 4.99 0.34
CA ALA A 188 15.49 3.99 -0.54
C ALA A 188 15.54 2.60 0.10
N LYS A 189 15.97 2.52 1.37
CA LYS A 189 15.95 1.27 2.15
C LYS A 189 14.54 0.73 2.33
N SER A 190 13.59 1.57 2.72
CA SER A 190 12.18 1.17 2.84
C SER A 190 11.60 0.68 1.51
N SER A 191 12.01 1.27 0.40
CA SER A 191 11.57 0.88 -0.95
C SER A 191 12.06 -0.53 -1.31
N ALA A 192 13.27 -0.90 -0.90
CA ALA A 192 13.77 -2.26 -1.03
C ALA A 192 13.04 -3.23 -0.08
N ASP A 193 12.92 -2.87 1.20
CA ASP A 193 12.33 -3.73 2.24
C ASP A 193 10.83 -4.02 1.98
N TYR A 194 10.07 -3.02 1.49
CA TYR A 194 8.63 -3.14 1.24
C TYR A 194 8.29 -3.39 -0.22
N GLY A 195 9.28 -3.48 -1.12
CA GLY A 195 9.06 -3.77 -2.54
C GLY A 195 8.40 -2.63 -3.32
N TYR A 196 8.60 -1.38 -2.93
CA TYR A 196 8.06 -0.23 -3.68
C TYR A 196 8.65 -0.12 -5.10
N ALA A 197 9.85 -0.67 -5.32
CA ALA A 197 10.43 -0.84 -6.64
C ALA A 197 9.60 -1.75 -7.55
N GLN A 198 8.85 -2.73 -7.02
CA GLN A 198 7.86 -3.51 -7.78
C GLN A 198 6.53 -2.76 -7.91
N GLN A 199 6.14 -2.03 -6.86
CA GLN A 199 4.88 -1.29 -6.84
C GLN A 199 4.81 -0.24 -7.95
N ALA A 200 5.80 0.65 -8.04
CA ALA A 200 5.80 1.74 -9.00
C ALA A 200 5.59 1.29 -10.47
N PRO A 201 6.40 0.36 -11.04
CA PRO A 201 6.17 -0.11 -12.40
C PRO A 201 4.83 -0.84 -12.58
N PHE A 202 4.32 -1.55 -11.57
CA PHE A 202 3.01 -2.22 -11.68
C PHE A 202 1.88 -1.22 -11.94
N TYR A 203 1.98 -0.02 -11.36
CA TYR A 203 0.98 1.04 -11.53
C TYR A 203 1.23 1.85 -12.81
N ILE A 204 2.50 2.14 -13.13
CA ILE A 204 2.88 2.78 -14.40
C ILE A 204 2.37 1.95 -15.57
N ASP A 205 2.65 0.65 -15.56
CA ASP A 205 2.27 -0.25 -16.65
C ASP A 205 0.74 -0.35 -16.74
N GLY A 206 0.02 -0.41 -15.62
CA GLY A 206 -1.46 -0.39 -15.62
C GLY A 206 -2.06 0.88 -16.22
N LEU A 207 -1.43 2.06 -16.02
CA LEU A 207 -1.86 3.30 -16.65
C LEU A 207 -1.64 3.29 -18.17
N ILE A 208 -0.54 2.69 -18.63
CA ILE A 208 -0.21 2.55 -20.05
C ILE A 208 -1.16 1.57 -20.72
N GLU A 209 -1.38 0.38 -20.14
CA GLU A 209 -2.24 -0.66 -20.70
C GLU A 209 -3.72 -0.23 -20.78
N LEU A 210 -4.15 0.71 -19.92
CA LEU A 210 -5.48 1.31 -19.97
C LEU A 210 -5.56 2.58 -20.83
N GLU A 211 -4.50 2.92 -21.55
CA GLU A 211 -4.41 4.11 -22.41
C GLU A 211 -4.72 5.43 -21.67
N ILE A 212 -4.45 5.47 -20.35
CA ILE A 212 -4.66 6.66 -19.53
C ILE A 212 -3.52 7.66 -19.76
N ALA A 213 -2.29 7.16 -19.94
CA ALA A 213 -1.13 7.97 -20.26
C ALA A 213 -0.04 7.15 -20.97
N ASP A 214 0.61 7.74 -21.97
CA ASP A 214 1.67 7.08 -22.75
C ASP A 214 3.01 6.94 -21.99
N ASP A 215 3.33 7.91 -21.13
CA ASP A 215 4.57 7.95 -20.34
C ASP A 215 4.31 8.45 -18.92
N PRO A 216 3.57 7.68 -18.08
CA PRO A 216 3.26 8.10 -16.73
C PRO A 216 4.44 7.96 -15.77
N VAL A 217 4.45 8.79 -14.72
CA VAL A 217 5.34 8.62 -13.55
C VAL A 217 4.56 8.19 -12.32
N PHE A 218 5.27 7.53 -11.41
CA PHE A 218 4.77 7.18 -10.11
C PHE A 218 5.53 7.92 -9.02
N LEU A 219 4.82 8.71 -8.22
CA LEU A 219 5.41 9.53 -7.17
C LEU A 219 4.92 9.08 -5.80
N PHE A 220 5.85 8.94 -4.87
CA PHE A 220 5.55 8.74 -3.46
C PHE A 220 5.52 10.07 -2.73
N ILE A 221 4.42 10.36 -2.03
CA ILE A 221 4.39 11.42 -1.01
C ILE A 221 4.72 10.76 0.32
N VAL A 222 5.93 10.98 0.82
CA VAL A 222 6.42 10.39 2.06
C VAL A 222 6.38 11.41 3.18
N GLN A 223 5.59 11.14 4.22
CA GLN A 223 5.42 12.02 5.36
C GLN A 223 5.95 11.39 6.65
N ASP A 224 6.74 12.17 7.40
CA ASP A 224 7.17 11.80 8.75
C ASP A 224 5.96 11.82 9.70
N LYS A 225 5.80 10.74 10.48
CA LYS A 225 4.77 10.61 11.53
C LYS A 225 5.11 11.44 12.78
N ASN A 226 6.31 12.00 12.86
CA ASN A 226 6.75 12.81 14.00
C ASN A 226 6.77 14.30 13.65
N PRO A 227 6.45 15.20 14.62
CA PRO A 227 6.65 16.64 14.45
C PRO A 227 8.09 16.96 13.98
N PRO A 228 8.28 17.89 13.03
CA PRO A 228 7.29 18.82 12.47
C PRO A 228 6.49 18.29 11.25
N TYR A 229 6.37 16.97 11.11
CA TYR A 229 5.62 16.26 10.06
C TYR A 229 6.09 16.62 8.65
N LEU A 230 7.41 16.53 8.47
CA LEU A 230 8.08 16.84 7.20
C LEU A 230 7.59 15.93 6.06
N VAL A 231 7.64 16.44 4.84
CA VAL A 231 7.14 15.76 3.64
C VAL A 231 8.18 15.82 2.54
N SER A 232 8.41 14.68 1.89
CA SER A 232 9.20 14.54 0.68
C SER A 232 8.34 13.95 -0.43
N VAL A 233 8.53 14.44 -1.65
CA VAL A 233 7.96 13.82 -2.87
C VAL A 233 9.10 13.09 -3.56
N ILE A 234 8.94 11.79 -3.80
CA ILE A 234 10.03 10.91 -4.22
C ILE A 234 9.60 10.12 -5.46
N GLU A 235 10.47 10.13 -6.47
CA GLU A 235 10.43 9.25 -7.63
C GLU A 235 11.56 8.22 -7.49
N LEU A 236 11.33 6.98 -7.90
CA LEU A 236 12.38 5.95 -7.93
C LEU A 236 13.23 6.09 -9.20
N HIS A 237 14.51 5.72 -9.11
CA HIS A 237 15.40 5.77 -10.26
C HIS A 237 14.92 4.82 -11.38
N PRO A 238 15.03 5.19 -12.66
CA PRO A 238 14.59 4.34 -13.77
C PRO A 238 15.20 2.92 -13.79
N ASP A 239 16.43 2.77 -13.32
CA ASP A 239 17.09 1.46 -13.22
C ASP A 239 16.37 0.54 -12.23
N ASP A 240 15.92 1.07 -11.08
CA ASP A 240 15.18 0.31 -10.08
C ASP A 240 13.76 -0.02 -10.57
N ILE A 241 13.14 0.89 -11.33
CA ILE A 241 11.87 0.67 -12.02
C ILE A 241 12.00 -0.49 -13.01
N ALA A 242 13.09 -0.56 -13.78
CA ALA A 242 13.33 -1.64 -14.73
C ALA A 242 13.48 -3.00 -14.04
N VAL A 243 14.20 -3.06 -12.90
CA VAL A 243 14.31 -4.29 -12.09
C VAL A 243 12.95 -4.70 -11.52
N GLY A 244 12.19 -3.74 -10.98
CA GLY A 244 10.85 -3.97 -10.48
C GLY A 244 9.89 -4.54 -11.52
N ARG A 245 9.96 -4.02 -12.76
CA ARG A 245 9.17 -4.53 -13.89
C ARG A 245 9.53 -5.98 -14.24
N GLN A 246 10.80 -6.36 -14.18
CA GLN A 246 11.22 -7.76 -14.40
C GLN A 246 10.68 -8.70 -13.30
N LEU A 247 10.66 -8.23 -12.05
CA LEU A 247 10.05 -8.98 -10.94
C LEU A 247 8.54 -9.12 -11.14
N ASN A 248 7.84 -8.05 -11.53
CA ASN A 248 6.42 -8.09 -11.85
C ASN A 248 6.13 -9.09 -12.98
N ARG A 249 6.90 -9.07 -14.07
CA ARG A 249 6.77 -10.04 -15.17
C ARG A 249 6.83 -11.48 -14.65
N LYS A 250 7.84 -11.80 -13.83
CA LYS A 250 7.99 -13.12 -13.20
C LYS A 250 6.80 -13.47 -12.30
N ALA A 251 6.29 -12.52 -11.54
CA ALA A 251 5.14 -12.72 -10.67
C ALA A 251 3.86 -12.99 -11.47
N ILE A 252 3.62 -12.24 -12.55
CA ILE A 252 2.46 -12.41 -13.44
C ILE A 252 2.53 -13.79 -14.13
N ASP A 253 3.68 -14.18 -14.68
CA ASP A 253 3.86 -15.49 -15.31
C ASP A 253 3.62 -16.64 -14.31
N THR A 254 4.13 -16.46 -13.08
CA THR A 254 3.90 -17.43 -12.00
C THR A 254 2.43 -17.52 -11.64
N PHE A 255 1.76 -16.37 -11.47
CA PHE A 255 0.33 -16.31 -11.16
C PHE A 255 -0.50 -16.98 -12.24
N ALA A 256 -0.29 -16.63 -13.51
CA ALA A 256 -1.00 -17.19 -14.66
C ALA A 256 -0.89 -18.73 -14.68
N ARG A 257 0.33 -19.26 -14.53
CA ARG A 257 0.56 -20.71 -14.47
C ARG A 257 -0.11 -21.37 -13.26
N CYS A 258 -0.08 -20.74 -12.08
CA CYS A 258 -0.74 -21.28 -10.90
C CYS A 258 -2.26 -21.31 -11.07
N MET A 259 -2.83 -20.27 -11.69
CA MET A 259 -4.26 -20.20 -12.01
C MET A 259 -4.66 -21.24 -13.06
N GLU A 260 -3.86 -21.44 -14.10
CA GLU A 260 -4.11 -22.42 -15.16
C GLU A 260 -4.04 -23.86 -14.64
N THR A 261 -2.99 -24.18 -13.88
CA THR A 261 -2.72 -25.57 -13.44
C THR A 261 -3.41 -25.94 -12.13
N GLY A 262 -3.84 -24.96 -11.33
CA GLY A 262 -4.28 -25.15 -9.95
C GLY A 262 -3.17 -25.53 -8.98
N VAL A 263 -1.91 -25.59 -9.42
CA VAL A 263 -0.75 -25.94 -8.60
C VAL A 263 -0.08 -24.67 -8.09
N TRP A 264 0.05 -24.56 -6.76
CA TRP A 264 0.70 -23.45 -6.09
C TRP A 264 1.95 -23.94 -5.36
N PRO A 265 3.16 -23.82 -5.96
CA PRO A 265 4.38 -24.39 -5.38
C PRO A 265 4.78 -23.74 -4.05
N ASP A 266 5.42 -24.53 -3.19
CA ASP A 266 6.09 -24.11 -1.95
C ASP A 266 7.61 -24.34 -2.01
N TYR A 267 8.26 -24.49 -0.86
CA TYR A 267 9.66 -24.90 -0.79
C TYR A 267 9.71 -26.40 -1.03
N SER A 268 10.09 -26.80 -2.26
CA SER A 268 10.33 -28.18 -2.70
C SER A 268 10.62 -29.19 -1.56
N ASP A 269 10.10 -30.42 -1.66
CA ASP A 269 10.37 -31.52 -0.71
C ASP A 269 11.85 -31.99 -0.70
N GLU A 270 12.73 -31.34 -1.46
CA GLU A 270 14.16 -31.64 -1.51
C GLU A 270 14.93 -31.15 -0.27
N VAL A 271 16.02 -31.84 0.05
CA VAL A 271 16.94 -31.38 1.10
C VAL A 271 17.70 -30.14 0.60
N HIS A 272 17.40 -28.99 1.20
CA HIS A 272 18.09 -27.74 0.87
C HIS A 272 19.44 -27.63 1.58
N LEU A 273 20.52 -27.67 0.80
CA LEU A 273 21.84 -27.30 1.28
C LEU A 273 21.94 -25.77 1.38
N VAL A 274 22.20 -25.25 2.59
CA VAL A 274 22.33 -23.81 2.83
C VAL A 274 23.75 -23.45 3.24
N ASN A 275 24.22 -22.31 2.76
CA ASN A 275 25.44 -21.69 3.26
C ASN A 275 25.11 -20.76 4.42
N LEU A 276 25.85 -20.90 5.53
CA LEU A 276 25.77 -19.90 6.60
C LEU A 276 26.29 -18.54 6.09
N PRO A 277 25.75 -17.41 6.60
CA PRO A 277 26.20 -16.09 6.21
C PRO A 277 27.72 -15.90 6.41
N ALA A 278 28.34 -15.08 5.56
CA ALA A 278 29.79 -14.86 5.60
C ALA A 278 30.30 -14.36 6.96
N TRP A 279 29.49 -13.60 7.71
CA TRP A 279 29.87 -13.14 9.05
C TRP A 279 30.05 -14.30 10.04
N TRP A 280 29.23 -15.36 9.93
CA TRP A 280 29.31 -16.51 10.84
C TRP A 280 30.61 -17.27 10.62
N ARG A 281 30.96 -17.53 9.35
CA ARG A 281 32.23 -18.20 8.99
C ARG A 281 33.43 -17.41 9.51
N ARG A 282 33.49 -16.10 9.22
CA ARG A 282 34.58 -15.23 9.70
C ARG A 282 34.73 -15.27 11.22
N GLN A 283 33.62 -15.21 11.96
CA GLN A 283 33.65 -15.21 13.43
C GLN A 283 34.23 -16.51 14.03
N HIS A 284 34.11 -17.64 13.34
CA HIS A 284 34.51 -18.95 13.87
C HIS A 284 35.82 -19.47 13.24
N GLU A 285 36.16 -19.05 12.01
CA GLU A 285 37.45 -19.35 11.38
C GLU A 285 38.62 -18.79 12.19
N ASP A 286 38.48 -17.57 12.73
CA ASP A 286 39.49 -16.92 13.59
C ASP A 286 39.70 -17.67 14.94
N ALA A 287 38.76 -18.54 15.33
CA ALA A 287 38.77 -19.27 16.59
C ALA A 287 39.22 -20.74 16.46
N LEU A 288 39.46 -21.22 15.23
CA LEU A 288 39.93 -22.60 15.01
C LEU A 288 41.46 -22.67 15.18
N PRO A 289 41.98 -23.54 16.08
CA PRO A 289 43.41 -23.80 16.13
C PRO A 289 43.88 -24.49 14.84
N TRP A 290 45.14 -24.25 14.51
CA TRP A 290 45.85 -24.85 13.38
C TRP A 290 45.83 -26.38 13.38
#